data_AF-A0AAQ3JQH1-F1
#
_entry.id   AF-A0AAQ3JQH1-F1
#
_cell.length_a   1.000
_cell.length_b   1.000
_cell.length_c   1.000
_cell.angle_alpha   90.00
_cell.angle_beta   90.00
_cell.angle_gamma   90.00
#
_symmetry.space_group_name_H-M   'P 1'
#
loop_
_entity.id
_entity.type
_entity.pdbx_description
1 polymer ?
#
loop_
_entity_poly.entity_id
_entity_poly.type
_entity_poly.pdbx_seq_one_letter_code
_entity_poly.pdbx_strand_id
1 'polypeptide(L)'
;MVNKVLLGALSAIFVLAVTIGAVAVVLRTVHRAGSDFTVPPESDHELVTKSKSIASFCASTDYNDACEQTLKSAVNTSEATPKQVVQTVVKATMSEIEAAVRLAVNISQHVHANDSMNQMALDDCKRLFDDAVQEINAAFLHTHDLRALAKRLIAHKDK
;
A
#
# COMPACT_ATOMS: atom_id res chain seq x y z
N MET A 1 -38.47 -13.44 -33.38
CA MET A 1 -38.12 -12.88 -32.04
C MET A 1 -37.13 -13.74 -31.24
N VAL A 2 -36.45 -14.73 -31.84
CA VAL A 2 -35.60 -15.70 -31.09
C VAL A 2 -34.11 -15.29 -31.03
N ASN A 3 -33.64 -14.42 -31.93
CA ASN A 3 -32.22 -14.04 -32.03
C ASN A 3 -31.70 -13.06 -30.96
N LYS A 4 -32.58 -12.33 -30.25
CA LYS A 4 -32.15 -11.32 -29.24
C LYS A 4 -32.09 -11.89 -27.82
N VAL A 5 -32.78 -13.01 -27.58
CA VAL A 5 -32.79 -13.71 -26.27
C VAL A 5 -31.56 -14.61 -26.12
N LEU A 6 -31.04 -15.16 -27.22
CA LEU A 6 -29.87 -16.03 -27.22
C LEU A 6 -28.56 -15.30 -26.83
N LEU A 7 -28.44 -14.02 -27.18
CA LEU A 7 -27.24 -13.21 -26.89
C LEU A 7 -27.16 -12.76 -25.42
N GLY A 8 -28.31 -12.55 -24.76
CA GLY A 8 -28.37 -12.20 -23.34
C GLY A 8 -28.09 -13.39 -22.42
N ALA A 9 -28.57 -14.59 -22.79
CA ALA A 9 -28.34 -15.81 -22.02
C ALA A 9 -26.86 -16.22 -21.99
N LEU A 10 -26.14 -16.04 -23.11
CA LEU A 10 -24.70 -16.32 -23.19
C LEU A 10 -23.87 -15.39 -22.28
N SER A 11 -24.26 -14.13 -22.14
CA SER A 11 -23.56 -13.16 -21.29
C SER A 11 -23.67 -13.53 -19.80
N ALA A 12 -24.86 -13.90 -19.33
CA ALA A 12 -25.06 -14.30 -17.94
C ALA A 12 -24.28 -15.59 -17.58
N ILE A 13 -24.21 -16.55 -18.50
CA ILE A 13 -23.45 -17.80 -18.31
C ILE A 13 -21.94 -17.52 -18.25
N PHE A 14 -21.44 -16.60 -19.09
CA PHE A 14 -20.02 -16.24 -19.10
C PHE A 14 -19.58 -15.61 -17.77
N VAL A 15 -20.39 -14.72 -17.20
CA VAL A 15 -20.08 -14.07 -15.91
C VAL A 15 -20.02 -15.10 -14.78
N LEU A 16 -20.97 -16.04 -14.73
CA LEU A 16 -20.97 -17.11 -13.73
C LEU A 16 -19.77 -18.07 -13.90
N ALA A 17 -19.38 -18.38 -15.13
CA ALA A 17 -18.21 -19.23 -15.38
C ALA A 17 -16.90 -18.56 -14.94
N VAL A 18 -16.76 -17.25 -15.17
CA VAL A 18 -15.57 -16.48 -14.77
C VAL A 18 -15.47 -16.36 -13.25
N THR A 19 -16.58 -16.10 -12.55
CA THR A 19 -16.55 -15.98 -11.08
C THR A 19 -16.23 -17.31 -10.40
N ILE A 20 -16.84 -18.41 -10.85
CA ILE A 20 -16.53 -19.75 -10.34
C ILE A 20 -15.08 -20.14 -10.66
N GLY A 21 -14.61 -19.83 -11.88
CA GLY A 21 -13.24 -20.06 -12.31
C GLY A 21 -12.21 -19.32 -11.44
N ALA A 22 -12.43 -18.03 -11.18
CA ALA A 22 -11.55 -17.22 -10.35
C ALA A 22 -11.46 -17.74 -8.92
N VAL A 23 -12.61 -18.07 -8.30
CA VAL A 23 -12.65 -18.64 -6.94
C VAL A 23 -11.98 -20.01 -6.90
N ALA A 24 -12.17 -20.87 -7.90
CA ALA A 24 -11.52 -22.17 -7.97
C ALA A 24 -9.99 -22.07 -8.17
N VAL A 25 -9.51 -21.08 -8.93
CA VAL A 25 -8.06 -20.81 -9.06
C VAL A 25 -7.48 -20.37 -7.73
N VAL A 26 -8.12 -19.40 -7.05
CA VAL A 26 -7.66 -18.89 -5.74
C VAL A 26 -7.67 -20.00 -4.68
N LEU A 27 -8.73 -20.83 -4.63
CA LEU A 27 -8.80 -21.95 -3.70
C LEU A 27 -7.78 -23.05 -4.04
N ARG A 28 -7.50 -23.29 -5.32
CA ARG A 28 -6.45 -24.25 -5.74
C ARG A 28 -5.04 -23.75 -5.44
N THR A 29 -4.78 -22.45 -5.57
CA THR A 29 -3.49 -21.87 -5.17
C THR A 29 -3.30 -21.91 -3.65
N VAL A 30 -4.37 -21.75 -2.88
CA VAL A 30 -4.34 -21.87 -1.41
C VAL A 30 -4.20 -23.34 -0.97
N HIS A 31 -4.88 -24.29 -1.62
CA HIS A 31 -4.76 -25.71 -1.28
C HIS A 31 -3.44 -26.34 -1.75
N ARG A 32 -2.81 -25.84 -2.82
CA ARG A 32 -1.47 -26.29 -3.23
C ARG A 32 -0.32 -25.73 -2.38
N ALA A 33 -0.60 -24.79 -1.49
CA ALA A 33 0.37 -24.30 -0.50
C ALA A 33 0.52 -25.23 0.72
N GLY A 34 -0.13 -26.39 0.75
CA GLY A 34 -0.27 -27.23 1.93
C GLY A 34 0.55 -28.54 2.01
N SER A 35 1.34 -28.90 1.00
CA SER A 35 2.04 -30.20 1.04
C SER A 35 3.21 -30.26 0.05
N ASP A 36 4.37 -29.75 0.47
CA ASP A 36 5.68 -30.43 0.35
C ASP A 36 6.75 -29.46 0.89
N PHE A 37 7.01 -29.52 2.19
CA PHE A 37 8.09 -28.77 2.83
C PHE A 37 9.13 -29.77 3.32
N THR A 38 9.99 -30.22 2.42
CA THR A 38 11.26 -30.84 2.78
C THR A 38 12.27 -29.73 3.01
N VAL A 39 12.76 -29.60 4.24
CA VAL A 39 13.84 -28.67 4.64
C VAL A 39 15.19 -29.28 4.23
N PRO A 40 15.95 -28.68 3.29
CA PRO A 40 17.38 -28.92 3.16
C PRO A 40 18.15 -28.01 4.14
N PRO A 41 19.37 -28.40 4.55
CA PRO A 41 20.08 -27.78 5.66
C PRO A 41 20.49 -26.32 5.37
N GLU A 42 20.54 -25.55 6.47
CA GLU A 42 20.80 -24.12 6.56
C GLU A 42 22.12 -23.65 5.93
N SER A 43 22.08 -22.56 5.17
CA SER A 43 23.04 -21.43 5.27
C SER A 43 22.76 -20.25 4.32
N ASP A 44 21.95 -20.35 3.26
CA ASP A 44 21.75 -19.22 2.32
C ASP A 44 20.29 -18.83 2.02
N HIS A 45 19.33 -19.52 2.65
CA HIS A 45 17.90 -19.38 2.34
C HIS A 45 17.23 -18.15 2.95
N GLU A 46 17.82 -17.52 3.96
CA GLU A 46 17.21 -16.38 4.66
C GLU A 46 17.21 -15.10 3.80
N LEU A 47 18.21 -14.91 2.94
CA LEU A 47 18.30 -13.72 2.08
C LEU A 47 17.34 -13.79 0.86
N VAL A 48 17.12 -15.01 0.35
CA VAL A 48 16.24 -15.27 -0.80
C VAL A 48 14.75 -15.19 -0.42
N THR A 49 14.39 -15.52 0.82
CA THR A 49 13.02 -15.33 1.34
C THR A 49 12.72 -13.87 1.68
N LYS A 50 13.69 -13.11 2.20
CA LYS A 50 13.57 -11.66 2.50
C LYS A 50 13.22 -10.83 1.27
N SER A 51 13.97 -11.01 0.18
CA SER A 51 13.77 -10.25 -1.07
C SER A 51 12.45 -10.60 -1.75
N LYS A 52 12.07 -11.88 -1.75
CA LYS A 52 10.78 -12.33 -2.32
C LYS A 52 9.56 -11.78 -1.59
N SER A 53 9.57 -11.72 -0.26
CA SER A 53 8.44 -11.15 0.52
C SER A 53 8.29 -9.65 0.31
N ILE A 54 9.39 -8.89 0.33
CA ILE A 54 9.36 -7.45 0.07
C ILE A 54 8.92 -7.19 -1.38
N ALA A 55 9.49 -7.89 -2.36
CA ALA A 55 9.13 -7.75 -3.76
C ALA A 55 7.64 -8.07 -4.00
N SER A 56 7.12 -9.14 -3.37
CA SER A 56 5.69 -9.49 -3.49
C SER A 56 4.77 -8.46 -2.83
N PHE A 57 5.18 -7.83 -1.73
CA PHE A 57 4.42 -6.76 -1.10
C PHE A 57 4.41 -5.50 -1.97
N CYS A 58 5.60 -5.10 -2.43
CA CYS A 58 5.80 -3.92 -3.23
C CYS A 58 5.14 -4.04 -4.61
N ALA A 59 5.03 -5.24 -5.19
CA ALA A 59 4.40 -5.49 -6.50
C ALA A 59 2.97 -4.93 -6.66
N SER A 60 2.28 -4.65 -5.56
CA SER A 60 0.95 -4.04 -5.55
C SER A 60 0.95 -2.50 -5.47
N THR A 61 2.13 -1.89 -5.43
CA THR A 61 2.32 -0.44 -5.33
C THR A 61 2.71 0.14 -6.69
N ASP A 62 2.35 1.41 -6.93
CA ASP A 62 2.71 2.10 -8.17
C ASP A 62 4.23 2.38 -8.27
N TYR A 63 4.94 2.35 -7.13
CA TYR A 63 6.36 2.67 -7.02
C TYR A 63 7.16 1.52 -6.38
N ASN A 64 7.21 0.39 -7.08
CA ASN A 64 7.86 -0.85 -6.63
C ASN A 64 9.28 -0.62 -6.10
N ASP A 65 10.14 0.04 -6.89
CA ASP A 65 11.55 0.23 -6.54
C ASP A 65 11.74 1.07 -5.28
N ALA A 66 10.97 2.16 -5.15
CA ALA A 66 10.99 3.01 -3.96
C ALA A 66 10.49 2.23 -2.73
N CYS A 67 9.41 1.46 -2.87
CA CYS A 67 8.89 0.61 -1.80
C CYS A 67 9.95 -0.40 -1.33
N GLU A 68 10.64 -1.08 -2.26
CA GLU A 68 11.69 -2.03 -1.90
C GLU A 68 12.85 -1.35 -1.19
N GLN A 69 13.28 -0.19 -1.68
CA GLN A 69 14.39 0.56 -1.09
C GLN A 69 14.06 1.03 0.34
N THR A 70 12.87 1.57 0.56
CA THR A 70 12.37 1.98 1.88
C THR A 70 12.27 0.80 2.84
N LEU A 71 11.74 -0.34 2.39
CA LEU A 71 11.59 -1.51 3.27
C LEU A 71 12.92 -2.18 3.59
N LYS A 72 13.84 -2.26 2.62
CA LYS A 72 15.19 -2.80 2.83
C LYS A 72 16.01 -1.94 3.79
N SER A 73 15.86 -0.61 3.76
CA SER A 73 16.63 0.30 4.62
C SER A 73 16.09 0.36 6.05
N ALA A 74 14.81 0.07 6.25
CA ALA A 74 14.13 0.39 7.50
C ALA A 74 13.77 -0.85 8.36
N VAL A 75 13.88 -2.08 7.81
CA VAL A 75 13.55 -3.31 8.54
C VAL A 75 14.70 -4.33 8.46
N ASN A 76 15.28 -4.67 9.60
CA ASN A 76 16.06 -5.91 9.76
C ASN A 76 15.05 -7.08 9.86
N THR A 77 14.60 -7.57 8.71
CA THR A 77 13.39 -8.40 8.52
C THR A 77 13.44 -9.82 9.07
N SER A 78 14.56 -10.28 9.62
CA SER A 78 14.68 -11.65 10.13
C SER A 78 13.69 -11.97 11.26
N GLU A 79 13.22 -10.96 12.00
CA GLU A 79 12.27 -11.14 13.12
C GLU A 79 11.12 -10.12 13.13
N ALA A 80 10.98 -9.29 12.08
CA ALA A 80 10.01 -8.20 12.08
C ALA A 80 8.57 -8.71 11.84
N THR A 81 7.70 -8.51 12.81
CA THR A 81 6.26 -8.79 12.68
C THR A 81 5.62 -7.91 11.60
N PRO A 82 4.53 -8.36 10.94
CA PRO A 82 3.81 -7.55 9.95
C PRO A 82 3.41 -6.16 10.48
N LYS A 83 3.08 -6.09 11.79
CA LYS A 83 2.82 -4.83 12.46
C LYS A 83 4.04 -3.92 12.39
N GLN A 84 5.21 -4.38 12.83
CA GLN A 84 6.47 -3.62 12.80
C GLN A 84 6.83 -3.14 11.40
N VAL A 85 6.61 -3.97 10.36
CA VAL A 85 6.81 -3.55 8.97
C VAL A 85 5.92 -2.35 8.61
N VAL A 86 4.62 -2.41 8.93
CA VAL A 86 3.70 -1.28 8.71
C VAL A 86 4.12 -0.05 9.53
N GLN A 87 4.52 -0.22 10.79
CA GLN A 87 5.01 0.89 11.62
C GLN A 87 6.22 1.57 11.00
N THR A 88 7.13 0.78 10.45
CA THR A 88 8.33 1.29 9.80
C THR A 88 8.01 2.05 8.52
N VAL A 89 7.15 1.51 7.65
CA VAL A 89 6.72 2.20 6.42
C VAL A 89 6.06 3.53 6.77
N VAL A 90 5.14 3.53 7.73
CA VAL A 90 4.46 4.75 8.17
C VAL A 90 5.46 5.79 8.69
N LYS A 91 6.44 5.38 9.51
CA LYS A 91 7.50 6.29 9.99
C LYS A 91 8.35 6.84 8.86
N ALA A 92 8.72 6.02 7.87
CA ALA A 92 9.47 6.47 6.71
C ALA A 92 8.69 7.51 5.91
N THR A 93 7.40 7.24 5.64
CA THR A 93 6.50 8.19 4.96
C THR A 93 6.40 9.52 5.72
N MET A 94 6.23 9.48 7.04
CA MET A 94 6.18 10.70 7.84
C MET A 94 7.48 11.51 7.76
N SER A 95 8.64 10.84 7.76
CA SER A 95 9.93 11.50 7.64
C SER A 95 10.09 12.24 6.31
N GLU A 96 9.62 11.64 5.21
CA GLU A 96 9.62 12.27 3.89
C GLU A 96 8.65 13.47 3.81
N ILE A 97 7.46 13.36 4.41
CA ILE A 97 6.51 14.48 4.46
C ILE A 97 7.10 15.64 5.27
N GLU A 98 7.72 15.38 6.41
CA GLU A 98 8.41 16.42 7.18
C GLU A 98 9.56 17.07 6.38
N ALA A 99 10.27 16.30 5.55
CA ALA A 99 11.28 16.85 4.66
C ALA A 99 10.67 17.77 3.60
N ALA A 100 9.51 17.41 3.04
CA ALA A 100 8.75 18.25 2.13
C ALA A 100 8.25 19.54 2.79
N VAL A 101 7.77 19.48 4.05
CA VAL A 101 7.41 20.68 4.83
C VAL A 101 8.61 21.60 5.02
N ARG A 102 9.77 21.06 5.42
CA ARG A 102 11.00 21.85 5.57
C ARG A 102 11.42 22.50 4.25
N LEU A 103 11.28 21.78 3.13
CA LEU A 103 11.54 22.31 1.81
C LEU A 103 10.59 23.47 1.47
N ALA A 104 9.29 23.32 1.71
CA ALA A 104 8.31 24.38 1.48
C ALA A 104 8.62 25.64 2.31
N VAL A 105 9.01 25.47 3.58
CA VAL A 105 9.45 26.58 4.45
C VAL A 105 10.74 27.23 3.92
N ASN A 106 11.71 26.45 3.47
CA ASN A 106 12.94 27.02 2.90
C ASN A 106 12.64 27.80 1.62
N ILE A 107 11.78 27.28 0.74
CA ILE A 107 11.37 27.99 -0.48
C ILE A 107 10.68 29.30 -0.10
N SER A 108 9.78 29.29 0.89
CA SER A 108 9.03 30.50 1.26
C SER A 108 9.91 31.63 1.79
N GLN A 109 11.05 31.32 2.40
CA GLN A 109 12.04 32.32 2.82
C GLN A 109 12.74 33.02 1.66
N HIS A 110 12.74 32.42 0.48
CA HIS A 110 13.37 32.95 -0.74
C HIS A 110 12.37 33.55 -1.73
N VAL A 111 11.07 33.44 -1.47
CA VAL A 111 10.04 34.08 -2.28
C VAL A 111 10.04 35.59 -2.03
N HIS A 112 10.02 36.37 -3.11
CA HIS A 112 9.94 37.82 -3.01
C HIS A 112 8.63 38.26 -2.34
N ALA A 113 8.68 39.26 -1.46
CA ALA A 113 7.50 39.75 -0.73
C ALA A 113 6.34 40.25 -1.62
N ASN A 114 6.60 40.53 -2.90
CA ASN A 114 5.58 40.94 -3.87
C ASN A 114 4.91 39.75 -4.58
N ASP A 115 5.41 38.53 -4.38
CA ASP A 115 4.90 37.32 -5.00
C ASP A 115 3.89 36.61 -4.10
N SER A 116 2.77 37.32 -3.89
CA SER A 116 1.67 36.87 -3.01
C SER A 116 1.07 35.53 -3.43
N MET A 117 1.11 35.20 -4.73
CA MET A 117 0.58 33.95 -5.26
C MET A 117 1.44 32.76 -4.83
N ASN A 118 2.76 32.86 -4.97
CA ASN A 118 3.66 31.78 -4.53
C ASN A 118 3.69 31.66 -3.00
N GLN A 119 3.58 32.77 -2.27
CA GLN A 119 3.48 32.73 -0.81
C GLN A 119 2.22 31.98 -0.35
N MET A 120 1.06 32.27 -0.97
CA MET A 120 -0.20 31.58 -0.67
C MET A 120 -0.12 30.09 -1.00
N ALA A 121 0.45 29.73 -2.15
CA ALA A 121 0.62 28.33 -2.53
C ALA A 121 1.52 27.56 -1.55
N LEU A 122 2.58 28.19 -1.02
CA LEU A 122 3.47 27.57 -0.05
C LEU A 122 2.80 27.39 1.32
N ASP A 123 1.97 28.35 1.73
CA ASP A 123 1.16 28.23 2.95
C ASP A 123 0.14 27.09 2.83
N ASP A 124 -0.51 26.94 1.67
CA ASP A 124 -1.42 25.83 1.40
C ASP A 124 -0.68 24.48 1.40
N CYS A 125 0.47 24.38 0.73
CA CYS A 125 1.31 23.19 0.77
C CYS A 125 1.68 22.81 2.20
N LYS A 126 2.08 23.79 3.03
CA LYS A 126 2.42 23.54 4.43
C LYS A 126 1.24 22.97 5.20
N ARG A 127 0.05 23.58 5.08
CA ARG A 127 -1.17 23.10 5.75
C ARG A 127 -1.53 21.69 5.32
N LEU A 128 -1.51 21.41 4.01
CA LEU A 128 -1.81 20.09 3.46
C LEU A 128 -0.85 19.01 3.98
N PHE A 129 0.44 19.31 4.08
CA PHE A 129 1.40 18.37 4.65
C PHE A 129 1.24 18.19 6.16
N ASP A 130 0.97 19.25 6.92
CA ASP A 130 0.69 19.16 8.36
C ASP A 130 -0.58 18.34 8.64
N ASP A 131 -1.63 18.51 7.81
CA ASP A 131 -2.86 17.73 7.87
C ASP A 131 -2.58 16.25 7.54
N ALA A 132 -1.81 15.98 6.49
CA ALA A 132 -1.41 14.62 6.12
C ALA A 132 -0.64 13.91 7.26
N VAL A 133 0.28 14.60 7.93
CA VAL A 133 1.00 14.05 9.10
C VAL A 133 0.04 13.70 10.23
N GLN A 134 -0.94 14.57 10.52
CA GLN A 134 -1.94 14.33 11.55
C GLN A 134 -2.84 13.14 11.21
N GLU A 135 -3.30 13.04 9.97
CA GLU A 135 -4.15 11.94 9.50
C GLU A 135 -3.40 10.60 9.51
N ILE A 136 -2.15 10.57 9.04
CA ILE A 136 -1.30 9.38 9.06
C ILE A 136 -1.08 8.93 10.52
N ASN A 137 -0.76 9.86 11.43
CA ASN A 137 -0.62 9.57 12.85
C ASN A 137 -1.92 9.02 13.46
N ALA A 138 -3.05 9.65 13.15
CA ALA A 138 -4.35 9.22 13.65
C ALA A 138 -4.68 7.80 13.15
N ALA A 139 -4.51 7.54 11.85
CA ALA A 139 -4.68 6.21 11.27
C ALA A 139 -3.75 5.17 11.95
N PHE A 140 -2.52 5.59 12.25
CA PHE A 140 -1.52 4.74 12.87
C PHE A 140 -1.81 4.41 14.35
N LEU A 141 -2.25 5.39 15.14
CA LEU A 141 -2.68 5.17 16.53
C LEU A 141 -3.86 4.19 16.63
N HIS A 142 -4.70 4.15 15.58
CA HIS A 142 -5.82 3.21 15.49
C HIS A 142 -5.42 1.82 14.96
N THR A 143 -4.14 1.55 14.66
CA THR A 143 -3.68 0.24 14.13
C THR A 143 -3.82 -0.92 15.11
N HIS A 144 -4.17 -0.68 16.38
CA HIS A 144 -4.66 -1.72 17.27
C HIS A 144 -5.98 -2.36 16.77
N ASP A 145 -6.72 -1.64 15.92
CA ASP A 145 -7.92 -2.09 15.25
C ASP A 145 -7.84 -1.83 13.73
N LEU A 146 -6.89 -2.51 13.09
CA LEU A 146 -6.77 -2.61 11.62
C LEU A 146 -8.11 -2.97 10.94
N ARG A 147 -9.00 -3.66 11.67
CA ARG A 147 -10.33 -4.06 11.20
C ARG A 147 -11.29 -2.86 11.16
N ALA A 148 -11.23 -1.94 12.13
CA ALA A 148 -11.96 -0.67 12.10
C ALA A 148 -11.42 0.28 11.03
N LEU A 149 -10.09 0.34 10.83
CA LEU A 149 -9.48 1.12 9.75
C LEU A 149 -9.95 0.63 8.37
N ALA A 150 -9.89 -0.68 8.14
CA ALA A 150 -10.39 -1.28 6.89
C ALA A 150 -11.88 -0.97 6.64
N LYS A 151 -12.72 -1.04 7.68
CA LYS A 151 -14.14 -0.67 7.57
C LYS A 151 -14.35 0.79 7.20
N ARG A 152 -13.56 1.72 7.74
CA ARG A 152 -13.65 3.15 7.40
C ARG A 152 -13.21 3.43 5.96
N LEU A 153 -12.13 2.80 5.50
CA LEU A 153 -11.65 2.96 4.13
C LEU A 153 -12.64 2.40 3.10
N ILE A 154 -13.30 1.28 3.40
CA ILE A 154 -14.36 0.72 2.56
C ILE A 154 -15.56 1.68 2.53
N ALA A 155 -15.99 2.19 3.69
CA ALA A 155 -17.11 3.13 3.77
C ALA A 155 -16.87 4.46 3.02
N HIS A 156 -15.61 4.90 2.89
CA HIS A 156 -15.24 6.08 2.12
C HIS A 156 -15.21 5.83 0.60
N LYS A 157 -15.08 4.58 0.16
CA LYS A 157 -15.05 4.21 -1.26
C LYS A 157 -16.45 4.11 -1.89
N ASP A 158 -17.47 3.89 -1.07
CA ASP A 158 -18.89 3.76 -1.49
C ASP A 158 -19.66 5.10 -1.49
N LYS A 159 -18.98 6.22 -1.30
CA LYS A 159 -19.57 7.57 -1.26
C LYS A 159 -18.99 8.46 -2.35
#